data_AF-A0AAD1W727-F1
#
_entry.id   AF-A0AAD1W727-F1
#
_cell.length_a   1.000
_cell.length_b   1.000
_cell.length_c   1.000
_cell.angle_alpha   90.00
_cell.angle_beta   90.00
_cell.angle_gamma   90.00
#
_symmetry.space_group_name_H-M   'P 1'
#
loop_
_entity.id
_entity.type
_entity.pdbx_description
1 polymer ?
#
loop_
_entity_poly.entity_id
_entity_poly.type
_entity_poly.pdbx_seq_one_letter_code
_entity_poly.pdbx_strand_id
1 'polypeptide(L)'
;MEIITHRHLRSLQKSKGFFYAHANKGGKLLARLLRGTLPRTQVRKLRLSTARTSPFPNDIADEFQSFYHSLYNLHEPNYLDTNRSVLIDNYLQTFAMKTASPAAAEALDGRITEEEMSAALKGTKVGKAPGPDGFFSWLL
;
A
#
# COMPACT_ATOMS: atom_id res chain seq x y z
N MET A 1 47.77 -19.43 9.76
CA MET A 1 47.49 -18.57 8.59
C MET A 1 46.05 -18.02 8.55
N GLU A 2 45.23 -18.14 9.60
CA GLU A 2 43.80 -17.73 9.53
C GLU A 2 43.50 -16.30 10.06
N ILE A 3 44.34 -15.73 10.93
CA ILE A 3 44.04 -14.46 11.63
C ILE A 3 44.10 -13.25 10.69
N ILE A 4 44.95 -13.33 9.65
CA ILE A 4 45.16 -12.28 8.66
C ILE A 4 43.90 -12.08 7.80
N THR A 5 43.05 -13.10 7.66
CA THR A 5 41.88 -13.07 6.77
C THR A 5 40.76 -12.17 7.28
N HIS A 6 40.38 -12.25 8.57
CA HIS A 6 39.23 -11.52 9.09
C HIS A 6 39.41 -10.00 9.09
N ARG A 7 40.62 -9.51 9.40
CA ARG A 7 40.90 -8.07 9.42
C ARG A 7 40.89 -7.48 8.02
N HIS A 8 41.48 -8.19 7.05
CA HIS A 8 41.47 -7.77 5.66
C HIS A 8 40.08 -7.90 5.02
N LEU A 9 39.32 -8.95 5.33
CA LEU A 9 37.91 -9.09 4.89
C LEU A 9 37.04 -7.96 5.45
N ARG A 10 37.21 -7.59 6.72
CA ARG A 10 36.51 -6.44 7.30
C ARG A 10 36.93 -5.14 6.62
N SER A 11 38.20 -4.95 6.31
CA SER A 11 38.69 -3.77 5.59
C SER A 11 38.12 -3.68 4.17
N LEU A 12 38.05 -4.82 3.48
CA LEU A 12 37.48 -4.93 2.13
C LEU A 12 35.97 -4.69 2.12
N GLN A 13 35.23 -5.20 3.12
CA GLN A 13 33.81 -4.93 3.28
C GLN A 13 33.53 -3.45 3.58
N LYS A 14 34.44 -2.77 4.29
CA LYS A 14 34.35 -1.33 4.54
C LYS A 14 34.65 -0.51 3.28
N SER A 15 35.68 -0.88 2.51
CA SER A 15 36.08 -0.13 1.31
C SER A 15 35.15 -0.34 0.11
N LYS A 16 34.46 -1.49 0.02
CA LYS A 16 33.51 -1.81 -1.06
C LYS A 16 32.06 -1.39 -0.77
N GLY A 17 31.78 -0.77 0.37
CA GLY A 17 30.42 -0.46 0.78
C GLY A 17 29.94 0.90 0.28
N PHE A 18 29.05 0.94 -0.72
CA PHE A 18 28.31 2.16 -1.14
C PHE A 18 27.66 2.92 0.04
N PHE A 19 27.31 2.23 1.12
CA PHE A 19 26.61 2.77 2.30
C PHE A 19 27.50 2.95 3.53
N TYR A 20 28.82 2.79 3.40
CA TYR A 20 29.74 2.81 4.54
C TYR A 20 30.59 4.08 4.57
N ALA A 21 30.04 5.16 5.14
CA ALA A 21 30.77 6.42 5.30
C ALA A 21 31.64 6.46 6.58
N HIS A 22 31.14 5.93 7.70
CA HIS A 22 31.77 6.06 9.02
C HIS A 22 31.98 4.72 9.72
N ALA A 23 33.11 4.57 10.39
CA ALA A 23 33.49 3.29 11.02
C ALA A 23 32.85 2.98 12.37
N ASN A 24 31.96 3.85 12.84
CA ASN A 24 31.27 3.77 14.13
C ASN A 24 30.14 2.71 14.14
N LYS A 25 29.59 2.44 15.33
CA LYS A 25 28.53 1.42 15.53
C LYS A 25 27.24 1.78 14.78
N GLY A 26 26.84 3.06 14.82
CA GLY A 26 25.66 3.56 14.12
C GLY A 26 25.75 3.43 12.60
N GLY A 27 26.86 3.87 12.00
CA GLY A 27 27.10 3.75 10.55
C GLY A 27 27.13 2.31 10.06
N LYS A 28 27.68 1.38 10.86
CA LYS A 28 27.60 -0.07 10.56
C LYS A 28 26.17 -0.59 10.55
N LEU A 29 25.35 -0.19 11.52
CA LEU A 29 23.95 -0.61 11.61
C LEU A 29 23.14 -0.03 10.45
N LEU A 30 23.28 1.26 10.18
CA LEU A 30 22.63 1.95 9.06
C LEU A 30 22.99 1.30 7.72
N ALA A 31 24.27 1.03 7.47
CA ALA A 31 24.70 0.35 6.25
C ALA A 31 24.11 -1.06 6.12
N ARG A 32 23.89 -1.79 7.22
CA ARG A 32 23.22 -3.10 7.21
C ARG A 32 21.74 -2.97 6.87
N LEU A 33 21.05 -1.99 7.45
CA LEU A 33 19.64 -1.70 7.13
C LEU A 33 19.48 -1.34 5.65
N LEU A 34 20.29 -0.40 5.15
CA LEU A 34 20.25 0.05 3.76
C LEU A 34 20.53 -1.08 2.74
N ARG A 35 21.49 -1.97 3.05
CA ARG A 35 21.76 -3.16 2.20
C ARG A 35 20.55 -4.09 2.07
N GLY A 36 19.72 -4.20 3.10
CA GLY A 36 18.51 -5.02 3.08
C GLY A 36 17.31 -4.34 2.41
N THR A 37 17.24 -3.01 2.44
CA THR A 37 16.09 -2.26 1.93
C THR A 37 16.20 -1.90 0.45
N LEU A 38 17.39 -1.56 -0.05
CA LEU A 38 17.57 -1.10 -1.44
C LEU A 38 17.17 -2.09 -2.53
N PRO A 39 17.46 -3.40 -2.43
CA PRO A 39 16.99 -4.37 -3.42
C PRO A 39 15.46 -4.43 -3.52
N ARG A 40 14.73 -3.98 -2.48
CA ARG A 40 13.27 -3.97 -2.45
C ARG A 40 12.68 -2.70 -3.08
N THR A 41 13.41 -1.59 -3.07
CA THR A 41 12.93 -0.30 -3.57
C THR A 41 13.39 0.01 -4.99
N GLN A 42 14.46 -0.62 -5.48
CA GLN A 42 14.99 -0.37 -6.81
C GLN A 42 14.38 -1.31 -7.86
N VAL A 43 13.78 -0.72 -8.90
CA VAL A 43 13.37 -1.45 -10.11
C VAL A 43 14.63 -1.78 -10.92
N ARG A 44 15.03 -3.07 -10.93
CA ARG A 44 16.25 -3.53 -11.63
C ARG A 44 16.04 -3.80 -13.12
N LYS A 45 14.81 -4.12 -13.50
CA LYS A 45 14.39 -4.38 -14.88
C LYS A 45 12.90 -4.11 -14.99
N LEU A 46 12.47 -3.57 -16.13
CA LEU A 46 11.08 -3.28 -16.42
C LEU A 46 10.71 -3.90 -17.77
N ARG A 47 9.48 -4.39 -17.89
CA ARG A 47 8.91 -4.77 -19.20
C ARG A 47 8.30 -3.51 -19.81
N LEU A 48 8.81 -3.10 -20.96
CA LEU A 48 8.30 -1.96 -21.70
C LEU A 48 6.98 -2.29 -22.39
N SER A 49 6.27 -1.25 -22.80
CA SER A 49 5.13 -1.29 -23.73
C SER A 49 5.38 -2.12 -24.99
N THR A 50 6.60 -2.14 -25.51
CA THR A 50 7.04 -2.95 -26.67
C THR A 50 7.22 -4.45 -26.35
N ALA A 51 6.77 -4.91 -25.18
CA ALA A 51 6.93 -6.26 -24.64
C ALA A 51 8.37 -6.73 -24.38
N ARG A 52 9.38 -5.89 -24.67
CA ARG A 52 10.80 -6.14 -24.33
C ARG A 52 11.06 -5.85 -22.85
N THR A 53 11.95 -6.61 -22.22
CA THR A 53 12.45 -6.30 -20.87
C THR A 53 13.77 -5.53 -20.97
N SER A 54 13.87 -4.36 -20.33
CA SER A 54 15.11 -3.58 -20.26
C SER A 54 15.61 -3.44 -18.82
N PRO A 55 16.92 -3.64 -18.58
CA PRO A 55 17.58 -3.29 -17.34
C PRO A 55 18.16 -1.85 -17.34
N PHE A 56 18.05 -1.11 -18.45
CA PHE A 56 18.69 0.19 -18.58
C PHE A 56 17.88 1.28 -17.86
N PRO A 57 18.50 2.12 -17.01
CA PRO A 57 17.79 3.14 -16.24
C PRO A 57 17.02 4.16 -17.08
N ASN A 58 17.56 4.55 -18.25
CA ASN A 58 16.92 5.52 -19.15
C ASN A 58 15.61 4.96 -19.70
N ASP A 59 15.65 3.75 -20.26
CA ASP A 59 14.46 3.04 -20.76
C ASP A 59 13.39 2.89 -19.67
N ILE A 60 13.81 2.61 -18.43
CA ILE A 60 12.91 2.51 -17.28
C ILE A 60 12.28 3.88 -17.00
N ALA A 61 13.08 4.94 -16.93
CA ALA A 61 12.61 6.30 -16.65
C ALA A 61 11.64 6.80 -17.73
N ASP A 62 11.96 6.59 -19.00
CA ASP A 62 11.13 7.00 -20.14
C ASP A 62 9.79 6.26 -20.16
N GLU A 63 9.79 4.96 -19.87
CA GLU A 63 8.55 4.17 -19.77
C GLU A 63 7.69 4.61 -18.58
N PHE A 64 8.29 4.88 -17.41
CA PHE A 64 7.57 5.43 -16.26
C PHE A 64 6.99 6.81 -16.56
N GLN A 65 7.77 7.68 -17.22
CA GLN A 65 7.32 9.00 -17.63
C GLN A 65 6.14 8.88 -18.58
N SER A 66 6.26 8.08 -19.64
CA SER A 66 5.20 7.85 -20.62
C SER A 66 3.93 7.29 -19.98
N PHE A 67 4.07 6.28 -19.12
CA PHE A 67 2.95 5.67 -18.40
C PHE A 67 2.21 6.71 -17.55
N TYR A 68 2.90 7.43 -16.68
CA TYR A 68 2.25 8.41 -15.81
C TYR A 68 1.76 9.64 -16.56
N HIS A 69 2.44 10.03 -17.63
CA HIS A 69 1.95 11.05 -18.55
C HIS A 69 0.63 10.59 -19.16
N SER A 70 0.50 9.36 -19.65
CA SER A 70 -0.78 8.84 -20.16
C SER A 70 -1.86 8.69 -19.07
N LEU A 71 -1.46 8.34 -17.84
CA LEU A 71 -2.39 8.12 -16.73
C LEU A 71 -3.01 9.43 -16.23
N TYR A 72 -2.21 10.50 -16.23
CA TYR A 72 -2.60 11.80 -15.66
C TYR A 72 -2.83 12.90 -16.70
N ASN A 73 -2.39 12.72 -17.95
CA ASN A 73 -2.89 13.51 -19.06
C ASN A 73 -4.28 13.03 -19.40
N LEU A 74 -5.25 13.58 -18.70
CA LEU A 74 -6.62 13.51 -19.15
C LEU A 74 -6.68 14.26 -20.48
N HIS A 75 -6.91 13.53 -21.56
CA HIS A 75 -7.04 14.06 -22.91
C HIS A 75 -8.14 15.14 -22.90
N GLU A 76 -7.72 16.39 -23.12
CA GLU A 76 -8.52 17.60 -23.31
C GLU A 76 -9.49 18.02 -22.19
N PRO A 77 -9.57 19.33 -21.86
CA PRO A 77 -10.55 19.87 -20.92
C PRO A 77 -12.02 19.59 -21.33
N ASN A 78 -12.27 19.19 -22.57
CA ASN A 78 -13.61 18.92 -23.11
C ASN A 78 -14.08 17.45 -23.01
N TYR A 79 -13.19 16.48 -22.75
CA TYR A 79 -13.59 15.06 -22.67
C TYR A 79 -14.11 14.69 -21.27
N LEU A 80 -13.66 15.40 -20.24
CA LEU A 80 -14.00 15.09 -18.84
C LEU A 80 -15.27 15.74 -18.34
N ASP A 81 -15.74 16.85 -18.91
CA ASP A 81 -16.88 17.55 -18.31
C ASP A 81 -18.22 17.04 -18.88
N THR A 82 -18.26 16.71 -20.17
CA THR A 82 -19.53 16.33 -20.83
C THR A 82 -19.92 14.86 -20.60
N ASN A 83 -18.95 13.95 -20.43
CA ASN A 83 -19.22 12.50 -20.41
C ASN A 83 -18.77 11.78 -19.14
N ARG A 84 -18.08 12.44 -18.20
CA ARG A 84 -17.60 11.77 -16.99
C ARG A 84 -18.71 11.37 -16.04
N SER A 85 -19.72 12.23 -15.86
CA SER A 85 -20.92 11.89 -15.09
C SER A 85 -21.60 10.65 -15.69
N VAL A 86 -21.81 10.65 -17.01
CA VAL A 86 -22.40 9.51 -17.74
C VAL A 86 -21.57 8.23 -17.60
N LEU A 87 -20.23 8.32 -17.67
CA LEU A 87 -19.35 7.16 -17.47
C LEU A 87 -19.40 6.64 -16.03
N ILE A 88 -19.43 7.54 -15.04
CA ILE A 88 -19.60 7.19 -13.63
C ILE A 88 -20.97 6.55 -13.41
N ASP A 89 -22.03 7.13 -13.95
CA ASP A 89 -23.40 6.62 -13.83
C ASP A 89 -23.53 5.23 -14.46
N ASN A 90 -22.99 5.04 -15.67
CA ASN A 90 -22.95 3.73 -16.32
C ASN A 90 -22.17 2.69 -15.48
N TYR A 91 -21.01 3.07 -14.93
CA TYR A 91 -20.24 2.20 -14.05
C TYR A 91 -21.01 1.86 -12.76
N LEU A 92 -21.64 2.85 -12.13
CA LEU A 92 -22.47 2.63 -10.95
C LEU A 92 -23.68 1.76 -11.25
N GLN A 93 -24.25 1.83 -12.46
CA GLN A 93 -25.30 0.92 -12.91
C GLN A 93 -24.80 -0.52 -13.13
N THR A 94 -23.53 -0.72 -13.51
CA THR A 94 -22.96 -2.08 -13.58
C THR A 94 -22.86 -2.73 -12.21
N PHE A 95 -22.66 -1.93 -11.16
CA PHE A 95 -22.83 -2.39 -9.79
C PHE A 95 -24.32 -2.43 -9.49
N ALA A 96 -24.91 -3.62 -9.55
CA ALA A 96 -26.20 -3.87 -8.91
C ALA A 96 -26.03 -3.76 -7.39
N MET A 97 -25.95 -2.52 -6.88
CA MET A 97 -26.00 -2.25 -5.45
C MET A 97 -27.30 -2.86 -4.95
N LYS A 98 -27.19 -3.80 -4.02
CA LYS A 98 -28.37 -4.40 -3.40
C LYS A 98 -29.04 -3.32 -2.56
N THR A 99 -30.06 -2.67 -3.12
CA THR A 99 -30.93 -1.78 -2.37
C THR A 99 -31.64 -2.61 -1.32
N ALA A 100 -31.71 -2.11 -0.08
CA ALA A 100 -32.51 -2.74 0.97
C ALA A 100 -33.96 -2.85 0.49
N SER A 101 -34.63 -3.97 0.80
CA SER A 101 -36.07 -4.07 0.56
C SER A 101 -36.80 -3.01 1.40
N PRO A 102 -37.98 -2.52 0.98
CA PRO A 102 -38.72 -1.52 1.75
C PRO A 102 -38.98 -1.98 3.20
N ALA A 103 -39.25 -3.26 3.41
CA ALA A 103 -39.40 -3.84 4.74
C ALA A 103 -38.10 -3.80 5.57
N ALA A 104 -36.94 -4.02 4.95
CA ALA A 104 -35.65 -3.92 5.65
C ALA A 104 -35.30 -2.46 5.97
N ALA A 105 -35.67 -1.52 5.10
CA ALA A 105 -35.50 -0.09 5.37
C ALA A 105 -36.38 0.37 6.54
N GLU A 106 -37.66 -0.01 6.56
CA GLU A 106 -38.57 0.28 7.68
C GLU A 106 -38.10 -0.36 9.00
N ALA A 107 -37.55 -1.58 8.94
CA ALA A 107 -36.98 -2.22 10.12
C ALA A 107 -35.73 -1.49 10.64
N LEU A 108 -34.88 -0.97 9.74
CA LEU A 108 -33.70 -0.18 10.09
C LEU A 108 -34.05 1.21 10.67
N ASP A 109 -35.13 1.82 10.18
CA ASP A 109 -35.66 3.10 10.70
C ASP A 109 -36.50 2.92 11.98
N GLY A 110 -36.76 1.67 12.38
CA GLY A 110 -37.50 1.31 13.59
C GLY A 110 -36.76 1.64 14.89
N ARG A 111 -37.47 1.51 16.02
CA ARG A 111 -36.85 1.62 17.34
C ARG A 111 -35.97 0.39 17.61
N ILE A 112 -34.74 0.63 18.05
CA ILE A 112 -33.82 -0.42 18.48
C ILE A 112 -34.42 -1.15 19.68
N THR A 113 -34.48 -2.47 19.58
CA THR A 113 -35.00 -3.33 20.64
C THR A 113 -33.88 -3.82 21.58
N GLU A 114 -34.24 -4.20 22.81
CA GLU A 114 -33.26 -4.72 23.78
C GLU A 114 -32.63 -6.05 23.31
N GLU A 115 -33.39 -6.85 22.58
CA GLU A 115 -32.92 -8.12 22.00
C GLU A 115 -31.82 -7.90 20.96
N GLU A 116 -32.00 -6.92 20.07
CA GLU A 116 -30.99 -6.52 19.09
C GLU A 116 -29.72 -6.01 19.77
N MET A 117 -29.87 -5.22 20.84
CA MET A 117 -28.72 -4.71 21.60
C MET A 117 -27.94 -5.85 22.26
N SER A 118 -28.64 -6.81 22.88
CA SER A 118 -28.04 -8.00 23.47
C SER A 118 -27.32 -8.87 22.43
N ALA A 119 -27.96 -9.07 21.26
CA ALA A 119 -27.38 -9.82 20.16
C ALA A 119 -26.14 -9.13 19.57
N ALA A 120 -26.20 -7.81 19.39
CA ALA A 120 -25.08 -7.00 18.90
C ALA A 120 -23.89 -7.09 19.85
N LEU A 121 -24.11 -6.91 21.16
CA LEU A 121 -23.08 -7.02 22.18
C LEU A 121 -22.41 -8.41 22.16
N LYS A 122 -23.19 -9.49 22.14
CA LYS A 122 -22.67 -10.87 22.04
C LYS A 122 -21.95 -11.15 20.72
N GLY A 123 -22.35 -10.51 19.63
CA GLY A 123 -21.74 -10.64 18.31
C GLY A 123 -20.46 -9.82 18.11
N THR A 124 -20.14 -8.89 19.02
CA THR A 124 -18.90 -8.11 18.93
C THR A 124 -17.66 -9.01 19.06
N LYS A 125 -16.62 -8.72 18.28
CA LYS A 125 -15.37 -9.47 18.36
C LYS A 125 -14.66 -9.19 19.68
N VAL A 126 -14.61 -10.23 20.50
CA VAL A 126 -13.80 -10.33 21.71
C VAL A 126 -12.31 -10.06 21.37
N GLY A 127 -11.59 -9.28 22.18
CA GLY A 127 -10.16 -8.99 21.95
C GLY A 127 -9.83 -7.68 21.25
N LYS A 128 -10.80 -6.82 20.98
CA LYS A 128 -10.55 -5.48 20.44
C LYS A 128 -10.26 -4.47 21.55
N ALA A 129 -9.40 -3.50 21.24
CA ALA A 129 -9.14 -2.36 22.10
C ALA A 129 -10.44 -1.55 22.26
N PRO A 130 -10.67 -0.95 23.45
CA PRO A 130 -11.89 -0.19 23.70
C PRO A 130 -11.82 1.12 22.92
N GLY A 131 -12.99 1.70 22.67
CA GLY A 131 -13.06 3.09 22.22
C GLY A 131 -12.58 4.06 23.31
N PRO A 132 -12.58 5.37 23.01
CA PRO A 132 -12.27 6.41 24.00
C PRO A 132 -13.27 6.46 25.17
N ASP A 133 -14.43 5.81 25.02
CA ASP A 133 -15.45 5.59 26.04
C ASP A 133 -15.12 4.44 27.01
N GLY A 134 -14.08 3.64 26.74
CA GLY A 134 -13.54 2.66 27.68
C GLY A 134 -14.37 1.39 27.86
N PHE A 135 -15.51 1.26 27.17
CA PHE A 135 -16.34 0.06 27.24
C PHE A 135 -15.80 -1.05 26.33
N PHE A 136 -15.85 -2.28 26.84
CA PHE A 136 -15.36 -3.48 26.17
C PHE A 136 -16.43 -4.58 26.10
N SER A 137 -16.24 -5.53 25.18
CA SER A 137 -17.05 -6.74 24.98
C SER A 137 -17.08 -7.71 26.19
N TRP A 138 -16.09 -7.69 27.10
CA TRP A 138 -15.96 -8.68 28.20
C TRP A 138 -16.76 -8.38 29.46
N LEU A 139 -17.52 -7.28 29.51
CA LEU A 139 -18.29 -6.87 30.70
C LEU A 139 -19.70 -7.51 30.74
N LEU A 140 -19.95 -8.52 29.91
CA LEU A 140 -21.11 -9.42 29.95
C LEU A 140 -20.62 -10.88 29.95
#